data_AF-A0A059BIU8-F1
#
_entry.id   AF-A0A059BIU8-F1
#
_cell.length_a   1.000
_cell.length_b   1.000
_cell.length_c   1.000
_cell.angle_alpha   90.00
_cell.angle_beta   90.00
_cell.angle_gamma   90.00
#
_symmetry.space_group_name_H-M   'P 1'
#
loop_
_entity.id
_entity.type
_entity.pdbx_description
1 polymer ?
#
loop_
_entity_poly.entity_id
_entity_poly.type
_entity_poly.pdbx_seq_one_letter_code
_entity_poly.pdbx_strand_id
1 'polypeptide(L)'
;DAIFRVVASILHLGNVNFAKGKEVDSSRLKDEKSSYHLRTAAELLMCNEKALEDSLCKRVIVTPDGNITKPLDPELATLSRDALAKTVYSRLFDWIVDKINVSIGQDPNAASLIG
;
A
#
# COMPACT_ATOMS: atom_id res chain seq x y z
N ASP A 1 -12.54 5.78 -14.11
CA ASP A 1 -11.09 6.10 -14.04
C ASP A 1 -10.44 5.89 -12.67
N ALA A 2 -10.96 6.46 -11.58
CA ALA A 2 -10.28 6.37 -10.28
C ALA A 2 -10.11 4.92 -9.74
N ILE A 3 -11.13 4.06 -9.86
CA ILE A 3 -11.07 2.65 -9.41
C ILE A 3 -9.96 1.89 -10.14
N PHE A 4 -9.94 1.97 -11.47
CA PHE A 4 -8.94 1.28 -12.29
C PHE A 4 -7.53 1.78 -12.00
N ARG A 5 -7.35 3.08 -11.73
CA ARG A 5 -6.06 3.64 -11.31
C ARG A 5 -5.57 3.01 -9.99
N VAL A 6 -6.46 2.88 -9.00
CA VAL A 6 -6.12 2.24 -7.71
C VAL A 6 -5.78 0.76 -7.90
N VAL A 7 -6.59 0.02 -8.66
CA VAL A 7 -6.31 -1.41 -8.94
C VAL A 7 -4.98 -1.58 -9.69
N ALA A 8 -4.73 -0.76 -10.71
CA ALA A 8 -3.45 -0.79 -11.43
C ALA A 8 -2.27 -0.52 -10.48
N SER A 9 -2.40 0.43 -9.55
CA SER A 9 -1.35 0.72 -8.58
C SER A 9 -1.02 -0.49 -7.69
N ILE A 10 -2.05 -1.25 -7.27
CA ILE A 10 -1.89 -2.48 -6.48
C ILE A 10 -1.17 -3.56 -7.31
N LEU A 11 -1.53 -3.72 -8.58
CA LEU A 11 -0.89 -4.68 -9.48
C LEU A 11 0.59 -4.34 -9.72
N HIS A 12 0.91 -3.06 -9.92
CA HIS A 12 2.30 -2.63 -10.02
C HIS A 12 3.04 -2.86 -8.70
N LEU A 13 2.44 -2.51 -7.56
CA LEU A 13 3.04 -2.73 -6.24
C LEU A 13 3.37 -4.21 -6.01
N GLY A 14 2.50 -5.15 -6.40
CA GLY A 14 2.73 -6.59 -6.28
C GLY A 14 3.93 -7.13 -7.06
N ASN A 15 4.38 -6.41 -8.09
CA ASN A 15 5.55 -6.76 -8.90
C ASN A 15 6.86 -6.13 -8.38
N VAL A 16 6.83 -5.39 -7.28
CA VAL A 16 8.04 -4.87 -6.63
C VAL A 16 8.70 -5.98 -5.83
N ASN A 17 9.94 -6.34 -6.18
CA ASN A 17 10.74 -7.31 -5.43
C ASN A 17 11.92 -6.64 -4.73
N PHE A 18 12.35 -7.24 -3.62
CA PHE A 18 13.44 -6.74 -2.79
C PHE A 18 14.63 -7.70 -2.77
N ALA A 19 15.82 -7.16 -2.63
CA ALA A 19 17.08 -7.87 -2.42
C ALA A 19 17.80 -7.29 -1.20
N LYS A 20 18.79 -8.02 -0.66
CA LYS A 20 19.61 -7.53 0.46
C LYS A 20 20.25 -6.18 0.09
N GLY A 21 20.16 -5.23 1.01
CA GLY A 21 20.77 -3.90 0.88
C GLY A 21 22.28 -3.94 1.18
N LYS A 22 22.84 -2.78 1.54
CA LYS A 22 24.26 -2.66 1.89
C LYS A 22 24.53 -3.14 3.33
N GLU A 23 23.60 -2.89 4.23
CA GLU A 23 23.65 -3.31 5.63
C GLU A 23 22.96 -4.67 5.79
N VAL A 24 23.35 -5.42 6.82
CA VAL A 24 22.94 -6.82 7.02
C VAL A 24 21.41 -6.99 7.09
N ASP A 25 20.73 -6.04 7.75
CA ASP A 25 19.28 -6.04 7.98
C ASP A 25 18.54 -5.06 7.05
N SER A 26 19.18 -4.65 5.95
CA SER A 26 18.59 -3.71 4.99
C SER A 26 18.13 -4.38 3.72
N SER A 27 17.20 -3.72 3.03
CA SER A 27 16.68 -4.10 1.73
C SER A 27 16.89 -2.97 0.72
N ARG A 28 16.85 -3.36 -0.55
CA ARG A 28 16.79 -2.47 -1.71
C ARG A 28 15.90 -3.10 -2.77
N LEU A 29 15.46 -2.32 -3.75
CA LEU A 29 14.80 -2.85 -4.94
C LEU A 29 15.72 -3.87 -5.64
N LYS A 30 15.14 -4.98 -6.09
CA LYS A 30 15.88 -6.12 -6.63
C LYS A 30 16.57 -5.79 -7.96
N ASP A 31 15.86 -5.11 -8.85
CA ASP A 31 16.26 -4.86 -10.24
C ASP A 31 15.50 -3.65 -10.82
N GLU A 32 15.87 -3.26 -12.04
CA GLU A 32 15.23 -2.14 -12.76
C GLU A 32 13.73 -2.37 -13.01
N LYS A 33 13.28 -3.63 -13.13
CA LYS A 33 11.86 -3.97 -13.26
C LYS A 33 11.11 -3.58 -11.99
N SER A 34 11.66 -3.90 -10.83
CA SER A 34 11.11 -3.51 -9.53
C SER A 34 11.05 -1.99 -9.39
N SER A 35 12.08 -1.27 -9.84
CA SER A 35 12.09 0.20 -9.86
C SER A 35 11.03 0.79 -10.78
N TYR A 36 10.85 0.24 -11.97
CA TYR A 36 9.78 0.64 -12.89
C TYR A 36 8.40 0.46 -12.23
N HIS A 37 8.14 -0.71 -11.66
CA HIS A 37 6.86 -0.99 -11.00
C HIS A 37 6.60 -0.08 -9.80
N LEU A 38 7.62 0.19 -8.98
CA LEU A 38 7.51 1.12 -7.86
C LEU A 38 7.16 2.53 -8.34
N ARG A 39 7.87 3.04 -9.36
CA ARG A 39 7.61 4.36 -9.93
C ARG A 39 6.18 4.47 -10.46
N THR A 40 5.74 3.51 -11.27
CA THR A 40 4.37 3.51 -11.81
C THR A 40 3.34 3.42 -10.68
N ALA A 41 3.58 2.62 -9.63
CA ALA A 41 2.69 2.59 -8.48
C ALA A 41 2.63 3.96 -7.77
N ALA A 42 3.76 4.63 -7.58
CA ALA A 42 3.82 5.97 -6.98
C ALA A 42 3.08 7.02 -7.82
N GLU A 43 3.23 6.99 -9.15
CA GLU A 43 2.51 7.87 -10.08
C GLU A 43 0.99 7.66 -10.02
N LEU A 44 0.54 6.40 -10.03
CA LEU A 44 -0.89 6.06 -9.95
C LEU A 44 -1.50 6.42 -8.58
N LEU A 45 -0.72 6.30 -7.50
CA LEU A 45 -1.08 6.72 -6.14
C LEU A 45 -0.88 8.22 -5.90
N MET A 46 -0.27 8.94 -6.86
CA MET A 46 0.07 10.36 -6.76
C MET A 46 0.92 10.68 -5.51
N CYS A 47 1.90 9.84 -5.22
CA CYS A 47 2.83 10.02 -4.11
C CYS A 47 4.29 10.07 -4.60
N ASN A 48 5.20 10.45 -3.70
CA ASN A 48 6.61 10.50 -4.02
C ASN A 48 7.22 9.09 -4.09
N GLU A 49 7.91 8.77 -5.19
CA GLU A 49 8.56 7.46 -5.42
C GLU A 49 9.50 7.07 -4.27
N LYS A 50 10.34 8.00 -3.80
CA LYS A 50 11.31 7.72 -2.75
C LYS A 50 10.65 7.52 -1.39
N ALA A 51 9.61 8.31 -1.08
CA ALA A 51 8.82 8.12 0.14
C ALA A 51 8.10 6.77 0.13
N LEU A 52 7.58 6.34 -1.01
CA LEU A 52 6.98 5.01 -1.17
C LEU A 52 8.05 3.92 -0.94
N GLU A 53 9.21 4.00 -1.60
CA GLU A 53 10.31 3.06 -1.36
C GLU A 53 10.70 2.98 0.12
N ASP A 54 10.88 4.13 0.76
CA ASP A 54 11.28 4.21 2.16
C ASP A 54 10.21 3.63 3.09
N SER A 55 8.92 3.80 2.78
CA SER A 55 7.82 3.17 3.54
C SER A 55 7.82 1.64 3.44
N LEU A 56 8.34 1.09 2.34
CA LEU A 56 8.45 -0.35 2.13
C LEU A 56 9.72 -0.93 2.76
N CYS A 57 10.83 -0.18 2.69
CA CYS A 57 12.16 -0.65 3.10
C CYS A 57 12.55 -0.24 4.54
N LYS A 58 11.77 0.61 5.20
CA LYS A 58 12.08 1.12 6.54
C LYS A 58 10.84 1.11 7.42
N ARG A 59 11.06 0.91 8.72
CA ARG A 59 10.06 1.04 9.76
C ARG A 59 10.38 2.21 10.66
N VAL A 60 9.42 3.12 10.81
CA VAL A 60 9.50 4.21 11.77
C VAL A 60 8.85 3.76 13.08
N ILE A 61 9.59 3.91 14.17
CA ILE A 61 9.15 3.63 15.54
C ILE A 61 9.08 4.98 16.25
N VAL A 62 7.87 5.36 16.65
CA VAL A 62 7.63 6.61 17.38
C VAL A 62 7.87 6.36 18.87
N THR A 63 8.79 7.09 19.48
CA THR A 63 9.06 7.07 20.93
C THR A 63 8.87 8.47 21.53
N PRO A 64 8.78 8.61 22.87
CA PRO A 64 8.70 9.92 23.51
C PRO A 64 9.87 10.85 23.17
N ASP A 65 11.06 10.27 22.93
CA ASP A 65 12.28 11.00 22.62
C ASP A 65 12.47 11.27 21.11
N GLY A 66 11.54 10.80 20.27
CA GLY A 66 11.52 11.05 18.82
C GLY A 66 11.28 9.82 17.96
N ASN A 67 11.51 9.97 16.66
CA ASN A 67 11.30 8.90 15.69
C ASN A 67 12.61 8.14 15.44
N ILE A 68 12.59 6.83 15.67
CA ILE A 68 13.68 5.92 15.33
C ILE A 68 13.32 5.22 14.04
N THR A 69 14.17 5.35 13.01
CA THR A 69 13.96 4.65 11.73
C THR A 69 14.89 3.46 11.65
N LYS A 70 14.33 2.27 11.46
CA LYS A 70 15.08 1.02 11.29
C LYS A 70 14.89 0.49 9.87
N PRO A 71 15.96 0.05 9.17
CA PRO A 71 15.81 -0.64 7.90
C PRO A 71 15.09 -1.99 8.08
N LEU A 72 14.44 -2.45 7.02
CA LEU A 72 13.81 -3.76 6.94
C LEU A 72 14.63 -4.65 6.01
N ASP A 73 14.77 -5.92 6.37
CA ASP A 73 15.31 -6.93 5.47
C ASP A 73 14.34 -7.20 4.29
N PRO A 74 14.76 -7.95 3.25
CA PRO A 74 13.92 -8.17 2.07
C PRO A 74 12.60 -8.91 2.35
N GLU A 75 12.56 -9.76 3.38
CA GLU A 75 11.35 -10.50 3.75
C GLU A 75 10.34 -9.55 4.41
N LEU A 76 10.79 -8.76 5.37
CA LEU A 76 9.97 -7.73 6.02
C LEU A 76 9.51 -6.64 5.03
N ALA A 77 10.36 -6.25 4.07
CA ALA A 77 9.96 -5.30 3.03
C ALA A 77 8.87 -5.88 2.10
N THR A 78 8.95 -7.17 1.80
CA THR A 78 7.89 -7.89 1.06
C THR A 78 6.58 -7.91 1.84
N LEU A 79 6.63 -8.19 3.15
CA LEU A 79 5.46 -8.12 4.01
C LEU A 79 4.87 -6.70 4.10
N SER A 80 5.72 -5.67 4.15
CA SER A 80 5.29 -4.26 4.14
C SER A 80 4.54 -3.91 2.85
N ARG A 81 5.08 -4.31 1.69
CA ARG A 81 4.43 -4.18 0.37
C ARG A 81 3.06 -4.85 0.33
N ASP A 82 2.97 -6.09 0.81
CA ASP A 82 1.72 -6.85 0.81
C ASP A 82 0.68 -6.26 1.77
N ALA A 83 1.13 -5.75 2.92
CA ALA A 83 0.27 -5.05 3.87
C ALA A 83 -0.28 -3.75 3.27
N LEU A 84 0.56 -2.98 2.57
CA LEU A 84 0.13 -1.78 1.86
C LEU A 84 -0.89 -2.12 0.76
N ALA A 85 -0.59 -3.12 -0.08
CA ALA A 85 -1.49 -3.59 -1.13
C ALA A 85 -2.86 -4.01 -0.59
N LYS A 86 -2.88 -4.81 0.49
CA LYS A 86 -4.11 -5.22 1.18
C LYS A 86 -4.87 -4.03 1.73
N THR A 87 -4.18 -3.10 2.37
CA THR A 87 -4.81 -1.90 2.95
C THR A 87 -5.47 -1.05 1.87
N VAL A 88 -4.78 -0.79 0.76
CA VAL A 88 -5.33 -0.01 -0.36
C VAL A 88 -6.54 -0.72 -0.97
N TYR A 89 -6.46 -2.04 -1.17
CA TYR A 89 -7.59 -2.83 -1.68
C TYR A 89 -8.79 -2.80 -0.74
N SER A 90 -8.59 -3.02 0.57
CA SER A 90 -9.66 -2.99 1.57
C SER A 90 -10.38 -1.65 1.57
N ARG A 91 -9.63 -0.54 1.54
CA ARG A 91 -10.23 0.81 1.48
C ARG A 91 -11.02 1.05 0.20
N LEU A 92 -10.53 0.54 -0.93
CA LEU A 92 -11.27 0.61 -2.20
C LEU A 92 -12.57 -0.20 -2.12
N PHE A 93 -12.51 -1.41 -1.58
CA PHE A 93 -13.68 -2.28 -1.44
C PHE A 93 -14.73 -1.66 -0.53
N ASP A 94 -14.34 -1.17 0.65
CA ASP A 94 -15.24 -0.49 1.58
C ASP A 94 -15.95 0.70 0.90
N TRP A 95 -15.20 1.49 0.12
CA TRP A 95 -15.76 2.61 -0.64
C TRP A 95 -16.73 2.15 -1.73
N ILE A 96 -16.45 1.05 -2.43
CA ILE A 96 -17.36 0.48 -3.44
C ILE A 96 -18.67 0.04 -2.77
N VAL A 97 -18.58 -0.67 -1.64
CA VAL A 97 -19.75 -1.14 -0.88
C VAL A 97 -20.59 0.05 -0.43
N ASP A 98 -19.97 1.09 0.14
CA ASP A 98 -20.66 2.33 0.53
C ASP A 98 -21.40 2.96 -0.66
N LYS A 99 -20.75 3.08 -1.82
CA LYS A 99 -21.39 3.64 -3.02
C LYS A 99 -22.57 2.82 -3.52
N ILE A 100 -22.48 1.49 -3.47
CA ILE A 100 -23.58 0.62 -3.84
C ILE A 100 -24.75 0.79 -2.86
N ASN A 101 -24.48 0.77 -1.55
CA ASN A 101 -25.50 0.91 -0.52
C ASN A 101 -26.26 2.24 -0.61
N VAL A 102 -25.56 3.33 -0.90
CA VAL A 102 -26.18 4.64 -1.17
C VAL A 102 -27.01 4.59 -2.45
N SER A 103 -26.53 3.95 -3.52
CA SER A 103 -27.22 3.90 -4.80
C SER A 103 -28.51 3.08 -4.78
N ILE A 104 -28.58 2.03 -3.95
CA ILE A 104 -29.80 1.20 -3.82
C ILE A 104 -30.80 1.77 -2.81
N GLY A 105 -30.48 2.90 -2.17
CA GLY A 105 -31.37 3.58 -1.25
C GLY A 105 -31.53 2.84 0.08
N GLN A 106 -30.46 2.23 0.61
CA GLN A 106 -30.51 1.75 2.00
C GLN A 106 -30.83 2.92 2.92
N ASP A 107 -32.01 2.86 3.55
CA ASP A 107 -32.42 3.84 4.54
C ASP A 107 -31.70 3.54 5.86
N PRO A 108 -30.82 4.44 6.34
CA PRO A 108 -30.16 4.28 7.64
C PRO A 108 -31.15 4.27 8.82
N ASN A 109 -32.42 4.66 8.60
CA ASN A 109 -33.49 4.65 9.59
C ASN A 109 -34.49 3.49 9.39
N ALA A 110 -34.18 2.49 8.57
CA ALA A 110 -35.08 1.37 8.34
C ALA A 110 -35.43 0.67 9.66
N ALA A 111 -36.74 0.56 9.96
CA ALA A 111 -37.24 -0.01 11.22
C ALA A 111 -36.90 -1.50 11.39
N SER A 112 -36.63 -2.20 10.28
CA SER A 112 -36.22 -3.59 10.24
C SER A 112 -35.24 -3.81 9.09
N LEU A 113 -34.13 -4.47 9.38
CA LEU A 113 -33.17 -4.95 8.39
C LEU A 113 -33.19 -6.48 8.40
N ILE A 114 -33.35 -7.12 7.25
CA ILE A 114 -33.16 -8.56 7.10
C ILE A 114 -31.90 -8.73 6.24
N GLY A 115 -30.83 -9.24 6.87
CA GLY A 115 -29.53 -9.49 6.25
C GLY A 115 -29.20 -10.97 6.19
#